data_AF-Q9N1Y3-F1
#
_entry.id   AF-Q9N1Y3-F1
#
_cell.length_a   1.000
_cell.length_b   1.000
_cell.length_c   1.000
_cell.angle_alpha   90.00
_cell.angle_beta   90.00
_cell.angle_gamma   90.00
#
_symmetry.space_group_name_H-M   'P 1'
#
loop_
_entity.id
_entity.type
_entity.pdbx_description
1 polymer ?
#
loop_
_entity_poly.entity_id
_entity_poly.type
_entity_poly.pdbx_seq_one_letter_code
_entity_poly.pdbx_strand_id
1 'polypeptide(L)'
;MWQLLPPAALLLLLSADTQTADPSKAVVLLDPQWNHVLTNDRVTLKCQGDYPVEDNSTKWWHNGTLISSQTPSYFHIPEAKLEHSGSYFCRGIIGSKNESSESVQITVQAPETLQTVSSFFLPWHQITFCLVMGVLFAVDTGLYFSVRRHLQSSEEWRHGKVTWSKGP
;
A
#
# COMPACT_ATOMS: atom_id res chain seq x y z
N MET A 1 52.99 13.20 5.69
CA MET A 1 52.09 13.52 6.81
C MET A 1 50.67 13.61 6.27
N TRP A 2 49.88 12.54 6.42
CA TRP A 2 48.45 12.55 6.12
C TRP A 2 47.74 13.20 7.31
N GLN A 3 47.23 14.41 7.15
CA GLN A 3 46.47 15.09 8.19
C GLN A 3 45.06 14.48 8.18
N LEU A 4 44.80 13.57 9.13
CA LEU A 4 43.46 13.07 9.44
C LEU A 4 42.63 14.26 9.93
N LEU A 5 41.61 14.66 9.17
CA LEU A 5 40.65 15.64 9.67
C LEU A 5 39.97 15.08 10.93
N PRO A 6 39.85 15.88 12.01
CA PRO A 6 39.24 15.42 13.25
C PRO A 6 37.78 14.98 13.01
N PRO A 7 37.27 13.97 13.74
CA PRO A 7 35.91 13.44 13.56
C PRO A 7 34.80 14.49 13.65
N ALA A 8 35.06 15.60 14.35
CA ALA A 8 34.15 16.74 14.43
C ALA A 8 33.90 17.44 13.07
N ALA A 9 34.87 17.39 12.15
CA ALA A 9 34.72 17.96 10.81
C ALA A 9 33.79 17.11 9.93
N LEU A 10 33.66 15.80 10.18
CA LEU A 10 32.76 14.93 9.45
C LEU A 10 31.28 15.24 9.76
N LEU A 11 30.99 15.67 10.99
CA LEU A 11 29.64 16.06 11.42
C LEU A 11 29.18 17.39 10.81
N LEU A 12 30.10 18.29 10.44
CA LEU A 12 29.77 19.58 9.82
C LEU A 12 29.44 19.48 8.32
N LEU A 13 29.78 18.38 7.65
CA LEU A 13 29.44 18.18 6.24
C LEU A 13 28.01 17.64 6.02
N LEU A 14 27.32 17.21 7.09
CA LEU A 14 25.93 16.74 7.03
C LEU A 14 24.90 17.87 7.18
N SER A 15 25.35 19.09 7.48
CA SER A 15 24.47 20.25 7.67
C SER A 15 24.49 21.15 6.44
N ALA A 16 23.31 21.25 5.82
CA ALA A 16 22.90 22.21 4.80
C ALA A 16 23.08 21.78 3.34
N ASP A 17 22.37 20.72 2.95
CA ASP A 17 21.61 20.80 1.69
C ASP A 17 20.28 21.52 2.00
N THR A 18 20.38 22.75 2.50
CA THR A 18 19.21 23.63 2.55
C THR A 18 19.06 24.12 1.13
N GLN A 19 18.13 23.52 0.40
CA GLN A 19 17.61 24.07 -0.83
C GLN A 19 17.11 25.48 -0.48
N THR A 20 17.96 26.49 -0.73
CA THR A 20 17.64 27.89 -0.53
C THR A 20 16.47 28.15 -1.47
N ALA A 21 15.26 28.10 -0.93
CA ALA A 21 14.07 28.46 -1.66
C ALA A 21 14.23 29.94 -2.00
N ASP A 22 14.70 30.21 -3.21
CA ASP A 22 14.69 31.54 -3.78
C ASP A 22 13.21 31.95 -3.86
N PRO A 23 12.75 32.89 -3.02
CA PRO A 23 11.34 33.25 -2.97
C PRO A 23 10.85 33.85 -4.30
N SER A 24 11.77 34.24 -5.19
CA SER A 24 11.45 34.75 -6.53
C SER A 24 11.15 33.65 -7.56
N LYS A 25 11.22 32.36 -7.20
CA LYS A 25 10.96 31.23 -8.10
C LYS A 25 9.63 30.54 -7.81
N ALA A 26 8.91 30.17 -8.87
CA ALA A 26 7.70 29.36 -8.75
C ALA A 26 8.02 27.91 -8.34
N VAL A 27 7.20 27.32 -7.48
CA VAL A 27 7.33 25.96 -6.95
C VAL A 27 5.99 25.25 -7.05
N VAL A 28 5.98 24.00 -7.50
CA VAL A 28 4.79 23.14 -7.47
C VAL A 28 4.74 22.39 -6.15
N LEU A 29 3.64 22.56 -5.42
CA LEU A 29 3.32 21.86 -4.19
C LEU A 29 2.18 20.89 -4.45
N LEU A 30 2.29 19.67 -3.95
CA LEU A 30 1.22 18.68 -4.06
C LEU A 30 0.41 18.68 -2.77
N ASP A 31 -0.91 18.65 -2.91
CA ASP A 31 -1.85 18.38 -1.84
C ASP A 31 -2.70 17.17 -2.25
N PRO A 32 -2.43 16.00 -1.69
CA PRO A 32 -1.46 15.69 -0.64
C PRO A 32 0.03 15.69 -1.10
N GLN A 33 0.99 15.82 -0.19
CA GLN A 33 2.43 16.03 -0.49
C GLN A 33 3.16 14.83 -1.15
N TRP A 34 2.48 13.72 -1.40
CA TRP A 34 3.08 12.54 -2.02
C TRP A 34 2.92 12.56 -3.54
N ASN A 35 3.95 12.06 -4.23
CA ASN A 35 3.99 11.94 -5.69
C ASN A 35 3.57 10.54 -6.19
N HIS A 36 3.35 9.59 -5.29
CA HIS A 36 2.79 8.27 -5.57
C HIS A 36 1.30 8.27 -5.23
N VAL A 37 0.46 8.25 -6.27
CA VAL A 37 -0.99 8.44 -6.17
C VAL A 37 -1.67 7.14 -6.54
N LEU A 38 -2.76 6.76 -5.86
CA LEU A 38 -3.52 5.59 -6.27
C LEU A 38 -4.63 5.99 -7.27
N THR A 39 -5.04 5.06 -8.12
CA THR A 39 -6.20 5.27 -8.99
C THR A 39 -7.42 5.67 -8.15
N ASN A 40 -8.19 6.65 -8.63
CA ASN A 40 -9.34 7.30 -7.98
C ASN A 40 -9.01 8.25 -6.81
N ASP A 41 -7.74 8.45 -6.48
CA ASP A 41 -7.38 9.49 -5.51
C ASP A 41 -7.64 10.88 -6.08
N ARG A 42 -7.96 11.81 -5.18
CA ARG A 42 -8.06 13.24 -5.48
C ARG A 42 -6.74 13.92 -5.14
N VAL A 43 -6.14 14.55 -6.14
CA VAL A 43 -4.88 15.29 -5.99
C VAL A 43 -5.05 16.71 -6.47
N THR A 44 -4.48 17.66 -5.73
CA THR A 44 -4.43 19.07 -6.12
C THR A 44 -2.97 19.49 -6.22
N LEU A 45 -2.58 20.06 -7.35
CA LEU A 45 -1.30 20.71 -7.52
C LEU A 45 -1.48 22.20 -7.29
N LYS A 46 -0.64 22.80 -6.46
CA LYS A 46 -0.61 24.23 -6.18
C LYS A 46 0.69 24.83 -6.69
N CYS A 47 0.61 25.84 -7.54
CA CYS A 47 1.74 26.68 -7.89
C CYS A 47 1.90 27.75 -6.81
N GLN A 48 3.06 27.80 -6.18
CA GLN A 48 3.42 28.78 -5.16
C GLN A 48 4.57 29.62 -5.71
N GLY A 49 4.42 30.94 -5.69
CA GLY A 49 5.48 31.88 -6.04
C GLY A 49 5.13 33.26 -5.53
N ASP A 50 6.08 34.19 -5.60
CA ASP A 50 5.88 35.59 -5.21
C ASP A 50 5.23 36.39 -6.36
N TYR A 51 4.04 35.94 -6.79
CA TYR A 51 3.22 36.62 -7.79
C TYR A 51 1.86 37.01 -7.19
N PRO A 52 1.27 38.14 -7.60
CA PRO A 52 -0.03 38.56 -7.11
C PRO A 52 -1.09 37.51 -7.48
N VAL A 53 -1.70 36.92 -6.45
CA VAL A 53 -2.70 35.84 -6.55
C VAL A 53 -3.93 36.23 -7.39
N GLU A 54 -4.15 37.53 -7.57
CA GLU A 54 -5.29 38.10 -8.31
C GLU A 54 -5.20 37.95 -9.83
N ASP A 55 -4.01 37.67 -10.38
CA ASP A 55 -3.82 37.55 -11.82
C ASP A 55 -3.80 36.06 -12.20
N ASN A 56 -4.93 35.57 -12.73
CA ASN A 56 -5.19 34.18 -13.18
C ASN A 56 -4.30 33.73 -14.37
N SER A 57 -3.01 34.10 -14.35
CA SER A 57 -2.04 33.92 -15.42
C SER A 57 -1.19 32.66 -15.27
N THR A 58 -1.42 31.86 -14.22
CA THR A 58 -0.70 30.59 -14.03
C THR A 58 -1.16 29.58 -15.08
N LYS A 59 -0.19 29.14 -15.88
CA LYS A 59 -0.37 28.10 -16.88
C LYS A 59 0.21 26.79 -16.33
N TRP A 60 -0.39 25.67 -16.72
CA TRP A 60 0.03 24.34 -16.30
C TRP A 60 0.42 23.48 -17.50
N TRP A 61 1.49 22.72 -17.33
CA TRP A 61 1.97 21.76 -18.31
C TRP A 61 2.00 20.34 -17.73
N HIS A 62 1.65 19.37 -18.56
CA HIS A 62 1.80 17.93 -18.30
C HIS A 62 2.59 17.33 -19.45
N ASN A 63 3.70 16.66 -19.13
CA ASN A 63 4.61 16.06 -20.13
C ASN A 63 4.99 17.03 -21.27
N GLY A 64 5.18 18.31 -20.93
CA GLY A 64 5.51 19.38 -21.89
C GLY A 64 4.32 19.94 -22.68
N THR A 65 3.10 19.45 -22.48
CA THR A 65 1.88 19.92 -23.15
C THR A 65 1.08 20.84 -22.23
N LEU A 66 0.57 21.95 -22.75
CA LEU A 66 -0.27 22.89 -21.99
C LEU A 66 -1.63 22.25 -21.69
N ILE A 67 -1.96 22.07 -20.41
CA ILE A 67 -3.23 21.44 -19.97
C ILE A 67 -4.25 22.44 -19.44
N SER A 68 -3.79 23.57 -18.93
CA SER A 68 -4.67 24.64 -18.44
C SER A 68 -3.99 25.99 -18.67
N SER A 69 -4.75 26.93 -19.25
CA SER A 69 -4.28 28.28 -19.52
C SER A 69 -4.92 29.35 -18.63
N GLN A 70 -5.94 29.00 -17.83
CA GLN A 70 -6.77 29.95 -17.06
C GLN A 70 -7.36 29.26 -15.82
N THR A 71 -6.51 28.81 -14.92
CA THR A 71 -6.94 28.37 -13.59
C THR A 71 -6.33 29.29 -12.53
N PRO A 72 -6.97 29.41 -11.35
CA PRO A 72 -6.25 29.87 -10.16
C PRO A 72 -4.97 29.05 -9.98
N SER A 73 -4.12 29.42 -9.03
CA SER A 73 -2.86 28.71 -8.73
C SER A 73 -2.99 27.20 -8.42
N TYR A 74 -4.18 26.62 -8.53
CA TYR A 74 -4.51 25.23 -8.29
C TYR A 74 -4.92 24.49 -9.58
N PHE A 75 -4.41 23.28 -9.74
CA PHE A 75 -4.84 22.31 -10.75
C PHE A 75 -5.37 21.06 -10.03
N HIS A 76 -6.61 20.67 -10.33
CA HIS A 76 -7.28 19.58 -9.63
C HIS A 76 -7.37 18.33 -10.52
N ILE A 77 -6.95 17.21 -9.97
CA ILE A 77 -7.16 15.87 -10.50
C ILE A 77 -8.20 15.21 -9.58
N PRO A 78 -9.50 15.27 -9.92
CA PRO A 78 -10.58 14.76 -9.06
C PRO A 78 -10.55 13.24 -8.93
N GLU A 79 -10.14 12.56 -10.00
CA GLU A 79 -10.05 11.10 -10.07
C GLU A 79 -8.75 10.73 -10.80
N ALA A 80 -7.75 10.29 -10.05
CA ALA A 80 -6.47 9.89 -10.60
C ALA A 80 -6.60 8.64 -11.48
N LYS A 81 -5.92 8.64 -12.63
CA LYS A 81 -5.91 7.58 -13.64
C LYS A 81 -4.48 7.38 -14.10
N LEU A 82 -4.18 6.23 -14.72
CA LEU A 82 -2.83 5.93 -15.23
C LEU A 82 -2.33 7.02 -16.19
N GLU A 83 -3.21 7.62 -16.99
CA GLU A 83 -2.91 8.72 -17.92
C GLU A 83 -2.47 10.02 -17.24
N HIS A 84 -2.83 10.22 -15.97
CA HIS A 84 -2.39 11.36 -15.17
C HIS A 84 -0.96 11.19 -14.62
N SER A 85 -0.28 10.07 -14.91
CA SER A 85 1.14 9.93 -14.58
C SER A 85 1.99 10.82 -15.49
N GLY A 86 3.07 11.39 -14.95
CA GLY A 86 4.01 12.18 -15.74
C GLY A 86 4.58 13.37 -15.00
N SER A 87 5.28 14.21 -15.77
CA SER A 87 5.90 15.45 -15.31
C SER A 87 4.89 16.60 -15.35
N TYR A 88 4.81 17.36 -14.26
CA TYR A 88 3.99 18.55 -14.12
C TYR A 88 4.84 19.75 -13.74
N PHE A 89 4.62 20.89 -14.40
CA PHE A 89 5.18 22.17 -13.99
C PHE A 89 4.19 23.29 -14.28
N CYS A 90 4.26 24.35 -13.47
CA CYS A 90 3.56 25.61 -13.73
C CYS A 90 4.51 26.69 -14.26
N ARG A 91 3.96 27.64 -15.01
CA ARG A 91 4.63 28.88 -15.43
C ARG A 91 3.72 30.06 -15.11
N GLY A 92 4.28 31.08 -14.48
CA GLY A 92 3.57 32.30 -14.10
C GLY A 92 4.40 33.53 -14.43
N ILE A 93 3.78 34.70 -14.32
CA ILE A 93 4.48 35.98 -14.42
C ILE A 93 4.88 36.41 -13.01
N ILE A 94 6.18 36.50 -12.74
CA ILE A 94 6.73 37.02 -11.49
C ILE A 94 7.33 38.39 -11.78
N GLY A 95 6.69 39.44 -11.29
CA GLY A 95 6.98 40.82 -11.69
C GLY A 95 6.69 41.05 -13.18
N SER A 96 7.74 41.09 -14.00
CA SER A 96 7.66 41.25 -15.47
C SER A 96 8.24 40.07 -16.25
N LYS A 97 8.67 39.00 -15.57
CA LYS A 97 9.32 37.84 -16.17
C LYS A 97 8.40 36.63 -16.18
N ASN A 98 8.47 35.85 -17.26
CA ASN A 98 7.82 34.54 -17.34
C ASN A 98 8.73 33.50 -16.68
N GLU A 99 8.40 33.10 -15.46
CA GLU A 99 9.17 32.13 -14.69
C GLU A 99 8.50 30.76 -14.68
N SER A 100 9.32 29.72 -14.82
CA SER A 100 8.87 28.33 -14.77
C SER A 100 9.29 27.70 -13.46
N SER A 101 8.41 26.90 -12.90
CA SER A 101 8.72 26.05 -11.74
C SER A 101 9.56 24.84 -12.13
N GLU A 102 10.17 24.22 -11.13
CA GLU A 102 10.72 22.87 -11.27
C GLU A 102 9.61 21.87 -11.60
N SER A 103 9.97 20.86 -12.38
CA SER A 103 9.04 19.78 -12.75
C SER A 103 8.91 18.78 -11.61
N VAL A 104 7.67 18.44 -11.24
CA VAL A 104 7.36 17.34 -10.32
C VAL A 104 6.79 16.16 -11.08
N GLN A 105 7.28 14.96 -10.78
CA GLN A 105 6.82 13.72 -11.39
C GLN A 105 5.75 13.06 -10.53
N ILE A 106 4.55 12.86 -11.07
CA ILE A 106 3.45 12.12 -10.45
C ILE A 106 3.41 10.71 -11.03
N THR A 107 3.29 9.70 -10.17
CA THR A 107 3.14 8.30 -10.55
C THR A 107 1.80 7.78 -10.03
N VAL A 108 0.87 7.47 -10.93
CA VAL A 108 -0.41 6.86 -10.57
C VAL A 108 -0.31 5.35 -10.64
N GLN A 109 -0.65 4.68 -9.55
CA GLN A 109 -0.66 3.23 -9.43
C GLN A 109 -2.09 2.75 -9.33
N ALA A 110 -2.44 1.73 -10.11
CA ALA A 110 -3.66 0.98 -9.81
C ALA A 110 -3.42 0.20 -8.52
N PRO A 111 -4.32 0.27 -7.52
CA PRO A 111 -4.28 -0.74 -6.47
C PRO A 111 -4.33 -2.08 -7.18
N GLU A 112 -3.37 -2.96 -6.85
CA GLU A 112 -3.48 -4.36 -7.23
C GLU A 112 -4.80 -4.84 -6.64
N THR A 113 -5.87 -4.76 -7.43
CA THR A 113 -7.10 -5.43 -7.08
C THR A 113 -6.68 -6.85 -6.74
N LEU A 114 -7.29 -7.40 -5.70
CA LEU A 114 -7.08 -8.77 -5.22
C LEU A 114 -7.39 -9.85 -6.30
N GLN A 115 -7.37 -9.52 -7.59
CA GLN A 115 -7.33 -10.40 -8.73
C GLN A 115 -6.08 -11.31 -8.72
N THR A 116 -4.99 -10.93 -8.05
CA THR A 116 -3.82 -11.83 -7.83
C THR A 116 -3.90 -12.66 -6.54
N VAL A 117 -5.01 -12.63 -5.80
CA VAL A 117 -5.33 -13.71 -4.84
C VAL A 117 -6.37 -14.67 -5.40
N SER A 118 -6.89 -14.39 -6.60
CA SER A 118 -8.08 -15.06 -7.14
C SER A 118 -7.82 -16.31 -7.99
N SER A 119 -6.58 -16.68 -8.37
CA SER A 119 -6.47 -17.79 -9.34
C SER A 119 -5.29 -18.74 -9.30
N PHE A 120 -4.20 -18.49 -8.57
CA PHE A 120 -3.02 -19.35 -8.74
C PHE A 120 -2.66 -20.29 -7.58
N PHE A 121 -3.23 -20.13 -6.37
CA PHE A 121 -2.64 -20.83 -5.22
C PHE A 121 -3.49 -21.74 -4.35
N LEU A 122 -4.82 -21.85 -4.42
CA LEU A 122 -5.52 -22.61 -3.38
C LEU A 122 -6.74 -23.49 -3.73
N PRO A 123 -7.17 -23.78 -4.98
CA PRO A 123 -8.22 -24.80 -5.14
C PRO A 123 -7.70 -26.20 -4.73
N TRP A 124 -6.51 -26.60 -5.19
CA TRP A 124 -6.00 -27.94 -4.90
C TRP A 124 -5.58 -28.12 -3.43
N HIS A 125 -4.92 -27.13 -2.84
CA HIS A 125 -4.49 -27.19 -1.45
C HIS A 125 -5.68 -27.23 -0.47
N GLN A 126 -6.74 -26.44 -0.71
CA GLN A 126 -7.98 -26.55 0.05
C GLN A 126 -8.60 -27.94 -0.10
N ILE A 127 -8.68 -28.48 -1.32
CA ILE A 127 -9.25 -29.81 -1.56
C ILE A 127 -8.43 -30.89 -0.82
N THR A 128 -7.10 -30.88 -0.96
CA THR A 128 -6.24 -31.85 -0.24
C THR A 128 -6.36 -31.71 1.26
N PHE A 129 -6.44 -30.49 1.80
CA PHE A 129 -6.64 -30.27 3.23
C PHE A 129 -8.00 -30.80 3.70
N CYS A 130 -9.08 -30.50 2.98
CA CYS A 130 -10.42 -31.00 3.29
C CYS A 130 -10.50 -32.53 3.24
N LEU A 131 -9.85 -33.16 2.26
CA LEU A 131 -9.80 -34.63 2.15
C LEU A 131 -9.02 -35.24 3.32
N VAL A 132 -7.85 -34.70 3.67
CA VAL A 132 -7.05 -35.19 4.80
C VAL A 132 -7.82 -35.04 6.11
N MET A 133 -8.40 -33.86 6.37
CA MET A 133 -9.20 -33.64 7.58
C MET A 133 -10.40 -34.57 7.63
N GLY A 134 -11.14 -34.74 6.53
CA GLY A 134 -12.29 -35.65 6.46
C GLY A 134 -11.92 -37.12 6.73
N VAL A 135 -10.80 -37.59 6.19
CA VAL A 135 -10.29 -38.94 6.45
C VAL A 135 -9.88 -39.11 7.92
N LEU A 136 -9.16 -38.14 8.50
CA LEU A 136 -8.79 -38.18 9.92
C LEU A 136 -10.02 -38.25 10.83
N PHE A 137 -11.04 -37.42 10.58
CA PHE A 137 -12.30 -37.47 11.33
C PHE A 137 -13.01 -38.84 11.22
N ALA A 138 -13.02 -39.45 10.04
CA ALA A 138 -13.63 -40.77 9.86
C ALA A 138 -12.86 -41.87 10.61
N VAL A 139 -11.52 -41.83 10.57
CA VAL A 139 -10.65 -42.77 11.28
C VAL A 139 -10.80 -42.61 12.80
N ASP A 140 -10.75 -41.38 13.32
CA ASP A 140 -10.91 -41.11 14.74
C ASP A 140 -12.29 -41.54 15.26
N THR A 141 -13.35 -41.24 14.49
CA THR A 141 -14.71 -41.66 14.84
C THR A 141 -14.86 -43.18 14.80
N GLY A 142 -14.28 -43.85 13.80
CA GLY A 142 -14.29 -45.30 13.67
C GLY A 142 -13.49 -46.01 14.77
N LEU A 143 -12.33 -45.47 15.13
CA LEU A 143 -11.50 -45.95 16.24
C LEU A 143 -12.22 -45.74 17.57
N TYR A 144 -12.79 -44.55 17.79
CA TYR A 144 -13.57 -44.25 18.99
C TYR A 144 -14.74 -45.23 19.15
N PHE A 145 -15.51 -45.48 18.08
CA PHE A 145 -16.62 -46.43 18.13
C PHE A 145 -16.14 -47.86 18.36
N SER A 146 -15.04 -48.28 17.72
CA SER A 146 -14.42 -49.59 17.92
C SER A 146 -14.00 -49.81 19.38
N VAL A 147 -13.31 -48.83 19.96
CA VAL A 147 -12.86 -48.85 21.36
C VAL A 147 -14.07 -48.84 22.30
N ARG A 148 -15.06 -47.98 22.05
CA ARG A 148 -16.28 -47.92 22.86
C ARG A 148 -17.05 -49.23 22.84
N ARG A 149 -17.18 -49.87 21.68
CA ARG A 149 -17.83 -51.18 21.54
C ARG A 149 -17.06 -52.27 22.28
N HIS A 150 -15.73 -52.22 22.24
CA HIS A 150 -14.88 -53.13 23.00
C HIS A 150 -15.03 -52.93 24.51
N LEU A 151 -15.08 -51.69 24.98
CA LEU A 151 -15.30 -51.37 26.40
C LEU A 151 -16.70 -51.79 26.87
N GLN A 152 -17.74 -51.49 26.09
CA GLN A 152 -19.12 -51.93 26.40
C GLN A 152 -19.24 -53.46 26.42
N SER A 153 -18.64 -54.16 25.44
CA SER A 153 -18.58 -55.61 25.48
C SER A 153 -17.83 -56.10 26.72
N SER A 154 -16.71 -55.50 27.07
CA SER A 154 -15.95 -55.85 28.28
C SER A 154 -16.72 -55.58 29.57
N GLU A 155 -17.55 -54.54 29.63
CA GLU A 155 -18.42 -54.25 30.77
C GLU A 155 -19.60 -55.20 30.87
N GLU A 156 -20.19 -55.60 29.74
CA GLU A 156 -21.21 -56.66 29.65
C GLU A 156 -20.64 -57.98 30.18
N TRP A 157 -19.42 -58.36 29.78
CA TRP A 157 -18.73 -59.53 30.32
C TRP A 157 -18.44 -59.42 31.83
N ARG A 158 -18.19 -58.21 32.35
CA ARG A 158 -17.98 -57.98 33.79
C ARG A 158 -19.26 -58.10 34.61
N HIS A 159 -20.43 -57.73 34.07
CA HIS A 159 -21.71 -57.86 34.79
C HIS A 159 -22.39 -59.23 34.58
N GLY A 160 -22.08 -59.95 33.50
CA GLY A 160 -22.67 -61.25 33.18
C GLY A 160 -22.11 -62.46 33.93
N LYS A 161 -21.16 -62.29 34.87
CA LYS A 161 -20.52 -63.42 35.56
C LYS A 161 -20.32 -63.19 37.06
N VAL A 162 -21.41 -63.07 37.81
CA VAL A 162 -21.42 -63.33 39.26
C VAL A 162 -22.67 -64.13 39.63
N THR A 163 -22.70 -65.41 39.29
CA THR A 163 -23.63 -66.38 39.89
C THR A 163 -22.85 -67.23 40.89
N TRP A 164 -22.97 -66.89 42.17
CA TRP A 164 -22.47 -67.75 43.24
C TRP A 164 -23.44 -68.92 43.43
N SER A 165 -23.06 -70.11 42.99
CA SER A 165 -23.70 -71.36 43.42
C SER A 165 -23.12 -71.76 44.79
N LYS A 166 -23.94 -71.61 45.84
CA LYS A 166 -23.71 -72.26 47.13
C LYS A 166 -24.07 -73.73 47.00
N GLY A 167 -23.21 -74.60 47.52
CA GLY A 167 -23.61 -75.94 47.90
C GLY A 167 -22.51 -76.63 48.68
N PRO A 168 -22.77 -77.85 49.18
CA PRO A 168 -24.03 -78.32 49.77
C PRO A 168 -24.16 -77.96 51.26
#